data_AF-A0A818SAI4-F1
#
_entry.id   AF-A0A818SAI4-F1
#
_cell.length_a   1.000
_cell.length_b   1.000
_cell.length_c   1.000
_cell.angle_alpha   90.00
_cell.angle_beta   90.00
_cell.angle_gamma   90.00
#
_symmetry.space_group_name_H-M   'P 1'
#
loop_
_entity.id
_entity.type
_entity.pdbx_description
1 polymer ?
#
loop_
_entity_poly.entity_id
_entity_poly.type
_entity_poly.pdbx_seq_one_letter_code
_entity_poly.pdbx_strand_id
1 'polypeptide(L)'
;MSPTSSSSLSTTATSGLPLRTNRLKPIQVVPWNVKDNVFIMQQENMSHVETSYKDWSRTIFVSPLHGKMTAFSLATIMSSVFGSVSMAQINTDKYGYPTGTGTVLFCDSHSYMRGVAAGAIDIKCDCFHKLLDIDPFLRENEPCAFCSSVADLFCRNFHCLRSYCKQCWVNRHGPKPLADHQPATRRQQTF
;
A
#
# COMPACT_ATOMS: atom_id res chain seq x y z
N MET A 1 -49.31 -64.92 -6.92
CA MET A 1 -48.53 -63.69 -7.17
C MET A 1 -48.08 -63.19 -5.81
N SER A 2 -46.83 -63.16 -5.39
CA SER A 2 -45.51 -63.44 -5.98
C SER A 2 -44.55 -63.69 -4.79
N PRO A 3 -43.43 -64.42 -4.95
CA PRO A 3 -42.44 -64.55 -3.89
C PRO A 3 -41.50 -63.34 -3.86
N THR A 4 -41.07 -62.96 -2.65
CA THR A 4 -39.99 -61.99 -2.39
C THR A 4 -38.89 -62.66 -1.58
N SER A 5 -37.68 -62.75 -2.16
CA SER A 5 -36.36 -62.91 -1.52
C SER A 5 -35.40 -63.29 -2.66
N SER A 6 -34.13 -62.89 -2.77
CA SER A 6 -33.19 -62.03 -2.04
C SER A 6 -31.85 -62.28 -2.74
N SER A 7 -30.92 -61.30 -2.76
CA SER A 7 -29.46 -61.39 -3.04
C SER A 7 -29.05 -60.40 -4.14
N SER A 8 -27.96 -59.65 -4.06
CA SER A 8 -26.83 -59.59 -3.13
C SER A 8 -25.98 -58.36 -3.50
N LEU A 9 -25.19 -57.89 -2.53
CA LEU A 9 -24.25 -56.77 -2.63
C LEU A 9 -23.31 -56.84 -3.83
N SER A 10 -22.82 -55.68 -4.28
CA SER A 10 -21.41 -55.51 -4.66
C SER A 10 -21.01 -54.03 -4.59
N THR A 11 -20.03 -53.77 -3.73
CA THR A 11 -19.30 -52.52 -3.56
C THR A 11 -18.31 -52.34 -4.71
N THR A 12 -18.27 -51.15 -5.33
CA THR A 12 -17.04 -50.69 -5.97
C THR A 12 -16.87 -49.19 -5.72
N ALA A 13 -15.91 -48.89 -4.85
CA ALA A 13 -15.40 -47.54 -4.65
C ALA A 13 -14.63 -47.12 -5.90
N THR A 14 -15.22 -46.26 -6.72
CA THR A 14 -14.45 -45.56 -7.76
C THR A 14 -13.74 -44.40 -7.07
N SER A 15 -12.48 -44.61 -6.72
CA SER A 15 -11.54 -43.55 -6.37
C SER A 15 -11.27 -42.68 -7.61
N GLY A 16 -12.26 -41.87 -7.97
CA GLY A 16 -12.05 -40.73 -8.84
C GLY A 16 -11.44 -39.63 -8.00
N LEU A 17 -10.11 -39.51 -8.00
CA LEU A 17 -9.49 -38.20 -7.75
C LEU A 17 -10.30 -37.19 -8.56
N PRO A 18 -10.75 -36.06 -7.97
CA PRO A 18 -11.49 -35.08 -8.74
C PRO A 18 -10.58 -34.66 -9.88
N LEU A 19 -10.93 -35.11 -11.10
CA LEU A 19 -10.35 -34.58 -12.32
C LEU A 19 -10.44 -33.08 -12.14
N ARG A 20 -9.28 -32.44 -12.06
CA ARG A 20 -9.15 -30.99 -12.01
C ARG A 20 -9.81 -30.51 -13.29
N THR A 21 -11.12 -30.27 -13.24
CA THR A 21 -11.86 -29.69 -14.34
C THR A 21 -11.13 -28.38 -14.56
N ASN A 22 -10.44 -28.25 -15.70
CA ASN A 22 -9.91 -26.98 -16.16
C ASN A 22 -11.13 -26.07 -16.37
N ARG A 23 -11.68 -25.55 -15.28
CA ARG A 23 -12.62 -24.44 -15.34
C ARG A 23 -11.80 -23.30 -15.86
N LEU A 24 -12.03 -22.98 -17.13
CA LEU A 24 -11.43 -21.83 -17.78
C LEU A 24 -11.66 -20.64 -16.86
N LYS A 25 -10.58 -20.11 -16.29
CA LYS A 25 -10.67 -18.89 -15.49
C LYS A 25 -11.00 -17.77 -16.47
N PRO A 26 -12.04 -16.96 -16.23
CA PRO A 26 -12.34 -15.83 -17.09
C PRO A 26 -11.11 -14.92 -17.10
N ILE A 27 -10.60 -14.65 -18.30
CA ILE A 27 -9.50 -13.71 -18.50
C ILE A 27 -10.08 -12.31 -18.44
N GLN A 28 -9.47 -11.44 -17.64
CA GLN A 28 -9.78 -10.01 -17.62
C GLN A 28 -8.58 -9.24 -18.15
N VAL A 29 -8.82 -8.43 -19.18
CA VAL A 29 -7.86 -7.44 -19.68
C VAL A 29 -8.26 -6.09 -19.11
N VAL A 30 -7.32 -5.40 -18.47
CA VAL A 30 -7.50 -4.02 -18.00
C VAL A 30 -6.50 -3.14 -18.74
N PRO A 31 -6.94 -2.29 -19.68
CA PRO A 31 -6.05 -1.39 -20.38
C PRO A 31 -5.52 -0.29 -19.43
N TRP A 32 -4.27 0.11 -19.63
CA TRP A 32 -3.68 1.25 -18.91
C TRP A 32 -3.91 2.54 -19.68
N ASN A 33 -4.63 3.48 -19.05
CA ASN A 33 -4.78 4.83 -19.55
C ASN A 33 -3.76 5.74 -18.86
N VAL A 34 -2.81 6.26 -19.62
CA VAL A 34 -1.69 7.08 -19.11
C VAL A 34 -2.19 8.33 -18.37
N LYS A 35 -3.39 8.85 -18.70
CA LYS A 35 -3.98 10.00 -18.01
C LYS A 35 -4.39 9.70 -16.57
N ASP A 36 -4.59 8.43 -16.22
CA ASP A 36 -5.00 8.01 -14.88
C ASP A 36 -3.81 7.84 -13.93
N ASN A 37 -2.60 8.20 -14.39
CA ASN A 37 -1.35 8.06 -13.64
C ASN A 37 -1.21 9.06 -12.49
N VAL A 38 -1.73 10.28 -12.64
CA VAL A 38 -1.58 11.36 -11.66
C VAL A 38 -2.91 12.07 -11.48
N PHE A 39 -3.25 12.38 -10.23
CA PHE A 39 -4.43 13.16 -9.89
C PHE A 39 -4.10 14.19 -8.80
N ILE A 40 -4.60 15.42 -8.98
CA ILE A 40 -4.41 16.55 -8.06
C ILE A 40 -5.80 17.00 -7.58
N MET A 41 -6.03 17.01 -6.26
CA MET A 41 -7.34 17.29 -5.64
C MET A 41 -7.71 18.77 -5.62
N GLN A 42 -6.76 19.67 -5.34
CA GLN A 42 -6.99 21.12 -5.30
C GLN A 42 -6.16 21.82 -6.38
N GLN A 43 -6.82 22.31 -7.43
CA GLN A 43 -6.16 23.08 -8.49
C GLN A 43 -6.16 24.59 -8.23
N GLU A 44 -6.99 25.09 -7.31
CA GLU A 44 -7.39 26.52 -7.30
C GLU A 44 -6.54 27.40 -6.36
N ASN A 45 -5.87 26.83 -5.36
CA ASN A 45 -5.10 27.59 -4.36
C ASN A 45 -3.63 27.16 -4.23
N MET A 46 -3.13 26.26 -5.09
CA MET A 46 -1.69 25.97 -5.14
C MET A 46 -0.98 27.17 -5.77
N SER A 47 -0.57 28.12 -4.92
CA SER A 47 0.51 29.03 -5.25
C SER A 47 1.67 28.19 -5.80
N HIS A 48 2.37 28.69 -6.81
CA HIS A 48 3.50 28.09 -7.53
C HIS A 48 4.65 27.52 -6.66
N VAL A 49 4.53 27.57 -5.34
CA VAL A 49 5.48 27.13 -4.31
C VAL A 49 5.31 25.64 -3.95
N GLU A 50 4.10 25.06 -4.02
CA GLU A 50 3.85 23.67 -3.59
C GLU A 50 3.83 22.62 -4.72
N THR A 51 3.85 23.05 -5.99
CA THR A 51 4.01 22.15 -7.16
C THR A 51 5.45 21.69 -7.37
N SER A 52 6.38 22.07 -6.49
CA SER A 52 7.68 21.42 -6.48
C SER A 52 7.49 20.07 -5.80
N TYR A 53 7.80 18.98 -6.52
CA TYR A 53 8.07 17.61 -6.05
C TYR A 53 9.13 17.55 -4.92
N LYS A 54 9.01 18.39 -3.88
CA LYS A 54 10.00 18.61 -2.83
C LYS A 54 9.46 18.30 -1.45
N ASP A 55 8.14 18.32 -1.26
CA ASP A 55 7.56 18.04 0.06
C ASP A 55 7.23 16.56 0.27
N TRP A 56 8.25 15.73 0.14
CA TRP A 56 8.18 14.30 0.43
C TRP A 56 7.91 14.00 1.91
N SER A 57 7.99 15.00 2.78
CA SER A 57 7.82 14.86 4.23
C SER A 57 6.41 14.41 4.64
N ARG A 58 5.42 14.64 3.78
CA ARG A 58 4.01 14.24 3.97
C ARG A 58 3.54 13.21 2.94
N THR A 59 4.47 12.47 2.36
CA THR A 59 4.19 11.50 1.31
C THR A 59 4.20 10.09 1.86
N ILE A 60 3.19 9.29 1.50
CA ILE A 60 3.15 7.86 1.75
C ILE A 60 3.34 7.07 0.45
N PHE A 61 3.90 5.89 0.60
CA PHE A 61 3.98 4.85 -0.41
C PHE A 61 2.93 3.78 -0.12
N VAL A 62 2.27 3.30 -1.17
CA VAL A 62 1.13 2.38 -1.09
C VAL A 62 1.36 1.19 -1.99
N SER A 63 1.24 -0.02 -1.44
CA SER A 63 1.47 -1.27 -2.17
C SER A 63 0.75 -2.45 -1.52
N PRO A 64 0.27 -3.46 -2.26
CA PRO A 64 0.13 -3.51 -3.71
C PRO A 64 -1.24 -2.99 -4.16
N LEU A 65 -1.28 -2.12 -5.16
CA LEU A 65 -2.51 -1.62 -5.77
C LEU A 65 -3.20 -2.69 -6.64
N HIS A 66 -4.52 -2.58 -6.78
CA HIS A 66 -5.29 -3.39 -7.72
C HIS A 66 -5.21 -2.80 -9.14
N GLY A 67 -5.16 -3.62 -10.19
CA GLY A 67 -4.96 -3.16 -11.57
C GLY A 67 -6.08 -2.28 -12.17
N LYS A 68 -7.19 -2.12 -11.46
CA LYS A 68 -8.30 -1.21 -11.82
C LYS A 68 -8.23 0.14 -11.08
N MET A 69 -7.27 0.32 -10.18
CA MET A 69 -7.14 1.55 -9.42
C MET A 69 -6.48 2.63 -10.26
N THR A 70 -7.09 3.80 -10.27
CA THR A 70 -6.55 5.03 -10.85
C THR A 70 -5.99 5.93 -9.76
N ALA A 71 -5.14 6.90 -10.12
CA ALA A 71 -4.68 7.92 -9.17
C ALA A 71 -5.86 8.67 -8.52
N PHE A 72 -6.93 8.94 -9.27
CA PHE A 72 -8.16 9.52 -8.74
C PHE A 72 -8.76 8.66 -7.63
N SER A 73 -9.01 7.38 -7.90
CA SER A 73 -9.59 6.47 -6.91
C SER A 73 -8.72 6.35 -5.66
N LEU A 74 -7.39 6.32 -5.82
CA LEU A 74 -6.44 6.26 -4.72
C LEU A 74 -6.52 7.54 -3.86
N ALA A 75 -6.53 8.72 -4.48
CA ALA A 75 -6.66 10.00 -3.77
C ALA A 75 -7.98 10.08 -2.99
N THR A 76 -9.10 9.71 -3.62
CA THR A 76 -10.43 9.75 -2.97
C THR A 76 -10.50 8.82 -1.77
N ILE A 77 -9.99 7.58 -1.89
CA ILE A 77 -10.00 6.61 -0.80
C ILE A 77 -9.11 7.10 0.35
N MET A 78 -7.87 7.49 0.06
CA MET A 78 -6.95 7.99 1.09
C MET A 78 -7.49 9.25 1.76
N SER A 79 -8.17 10.10 0.99
CA SER A 79 -8.76 11.31 1.55
C SER A 79 -9.91 11.01 2.49
N SER A 80 -10.77 10.08 2.13
CA SER A 80 -11.88 9.65 2.97
C SER A 80 -11.43 8.97 4.27
N VAL A 81 -10.31 8.25 4.26
CA VAL A 81 -9.83 7.49 5.43
C VAL A 81 -8.97 8.35 6.36
N PHE A 82 -8.02 9.10 5.80
CA PHE A 82 -6.97 9.75 6.58
C PHE A 82 -7.09 11.27 6.67
N GLY A 83 -7.69 11.94 5.68
CA GLY A 83 -7.91 13.39 5.68
C GLY A 83 -7.50 14.06 4.38
N SER A 84 -6.95 15.27 4.43
CA SER A 84 -6.77 16.08 3.21
C SER A 84 -5.61 15.56 2.34
N VAL A 85 -5.93 15.10 1.13
CA VAL A 85 -4.94 14.67 0.12
C VAL A 85 -4.73 15.78 -0.90
N SER A 86 -3.47 16.10 -1.21
CA SER A 86 -3.08 17.06 -2.26
C SER A 86 -3.04 16.37 -3.61
N MET A 87 -2.32 15.26 -3.72
CA MET A 87 -2.19 14.50 -4.95
C MET A 87 -2.01 13.00 -4.69
N ALA A 88 -2.31 12.20 -5.70
CA ALA A 88 -1.93 10.80 -5.79
C ALA A 88 -1.30 10.51 -7.15
N GLN A 89 -0.41 9.53 -7.17
CA GLN A 89 0.29 9.08 -8.35
C GLN A 89 0.41 7.55 -8.34
N ILE A 90 0.11 6.91 -9.46
CA ILE A 90 0.47 5.51 -9.70
C ILE A 90 1.94 5.49 -10.11
N ASN A 91 2.72 4.58 -9.56
CA ASN A 91 4.12 4.48 -9.95
C ASN A 91 4.20 3.66 -11.23
N THR A 92 4.98 4.16 -12.19
CA THR A 92 5.21 3.52 -13.48
C THR A 92 6.67 3.20 -13.67
N ASP A 93 6.97 2.14 -14.42
CA ASP A 93 8.33 1.84 -14.85
C ASP A 93 8.85 2.85 -15.90
N LYS A 94 10.09 2.63 -16.36
CA LYS A 94 10.72 3.44 -17.42
C LYS A 94 9.98 3.45 -18.78
N TYR A 95 9.02 2.56 -18.98
CA TYR A 95 8.20 2.48 -20.20
C TYR A 95 6.78 3.03 -19.98
N GLY A 96 6.47 3.54 -18.79
CA GLY A 96 5.17 4.11 -18.46
C GLY A 96 4.11 3.09 -18.07
N TYR A 97 4.49 1.84 -17.75
CA TYR A 97 3.56 0.82 -17.28
C TYR A 97 3.44 0.81 -15.75
N PRO A 98 2.23 0.65 -15.20
CA PRO A 98 2.02 0.60 -13.75
C PRO A 98 2.82 -0.52 -13.09
N THR A 99 3.52 -0.21 -12.00
CA THR A 99 4.26 -1.20 -11.20
C THR A 99 3.40 -1.88 -10.14
N GLY A 100 2.12 -1.49 -10.04
CA GLY A 100 1.21 -1.94 -8.98
C GLY A 100 1.46 -1.27 -7.64
N THR A 101 2.12 -0.10 -7.63
CA THR A 101 2.36 0.71 -6.44
C THR A 101 1.95 2.15 -6.68
N GLY A 102 1.79 2.94 -5.62
CA GLY A 102 1.44 4.35 -5.74
C GLY A 102 1.99 5.20 -4.61
N THR A 103 1.89 6.51 -4.81
CA THR A 103 2.41 7.54 -3.94
C THR A 103 1.31 8.56 -3.67
N VAL A 104 1.15 8.99 -2.42
CA VAL A 104 0.10 9.93 -2.02
C VAL A 104 0.68 11.01 -1.13
N LEU A 105 0.46 12.26 -1.52
CA LEU A 105 0.88 13.45 -0.77
C LEU A 105 -0.31 14.04 -0.01
N PHE A 106 -0.16 14.21 1.29
CA PHE A 106 -1.16 14.87 2.12
C PHE A 106 -0.94 16.39 2.22
N CYS A 107 -2.03 17.14 2.34
CA CYS A 107 -1.97 18.59 2.56
C CYS A 107 -1.40 18.93 3.93
N ASP A 108 -1.70 18.12 4.95
CA ASP A 108 -1.35 18.38 6.33
C ASP A 108 -0.63 17.21 7.00
N SER A 109 0.15 17.53 8.04
CA SER A 109 0.93 16.51 8.76
C SER A 109 0.03 15.54 9.51
N HIS A 110 -1.13 15.96 10.01
CA HIS A 110 -2.00 15.08 10.80
C HIS A 110 -2.57 13.93 9.95
N SER A 111 -3.03 14.23 8.73
CA SER A 111 -3.48 13.23 7.75
C SER A 111 -2.35 12.24 7.39
N TYR A 112 -1.15 12.75 7.15
CA TYR A 112 0.04 11.93 6.90
C TYR A 112 0.36 10.99 8.08
N MET A 113 0.41 11.52 9.31
CA MET A 113 0.72 10.73 10.50
C MET A 113 -0.29 9.61 10.73
N ARG A 114 -1.58 9.88 10.50
CA ARG A 114 -2.65 8.85 10.58
C ARG A 114 -2.44 7.74 9.55
N GLY A 115 -2.07 8.09 8.31
CA GLY A 115 -1.77 7.12 7.26
C GLY A 115 -0.61 6.20 7.63
N VAL A 116 0.53 6.77 8.04
CA VAL A 116 1.72 5.97 8.42
C VAL A 116 1.45 5.11 9.65
N ALA A 117 0.73 5.63 10.65
CA ALA A 117 0.40 4.88 11.86
C ALA A 117 -0.56 3.71 11.60
N ALA A 118 -1.46 3.84 10.60
CA ALA A 118 -2.36 2.75 10.23
C ALA A 118 -1.62 1.55 9.64
N GLY A 119 -0.56 1.79 8.85
CA GLY A 119 0.33 0.76 8.30
C GLY A 119 -0.28 -0.11 7.19
N ALA A 120 -1.59 -0.35 7.22
CA ALA A 120 -2.34 -0.97 6.14
C ALA A 120 -3.82 -0.56 6.18
N ILE A 121 -4.50 -0.66 5.03
CA ILE A 121 -5.95 -0.50 4.91
C ILE A 121 -6.56 -1.58 4.05
N ASP A 122 -7.77 -2.01 4.40
CA ASP A 122 -8.51 -3.00 3.65
C ASP A 122 -9.59 -2.33 2.78
N ILE A 123 -9.41 -2.36 1.46
CA ILE A 123 -10.33 -1.74 0.50
C ILE A 123 -11.29 -2.79 -0.04
N LYS A 124 -12.58 -2.59 0.23
CA LYS A 124 -13.67 -3.41 -0.32
C LYS A 124 -14.50 -2.58 -1.28
N CYS A 125 -14.50 -2.98 -2.54
CA CYS A 125 -15.34 -2.43 -3.60
C CYS A 125 -16.14 -3.55 -4.24
N ASP A 126 -17.23 -3.23 -4.93
CA ASP A 126 -18.09 -4.24 -5.59
C ASP A 126 -17.32 -5.09 -6.61
N CYS A 127 -16.23 -4.56 -7.17
CA CYS A 127 -15.46 -5.18 -8.24
C CYS A 127 -14.09 -5.74 -7.82
N PHE A 128 -13.60 -5.43 -6.61
CA PHE A 128 -12.38 -6.01 -6.05
C PHE A 128 -12.27 -5.78 -4.53
N HIS A 129 -11.45 -6.62 -3.90
CA HIS A 129 -11.04 -6.49 -2.50
C HIS A 129 -9.51 -6.52 -2.44
N LYS A 130 -8.90 -5.56 -1.74
CA LYS A 130 -7.44 -5.43 -1.67
C LYS A 130 -6.99 -4.84 -0.33
N LEU A 131 -6.09 -5.56 0.35
CA LEU A 131 -5.30 -5.03 1.46
C LEU A 131 -4.12 -4.25 0.90
N LEU A 132 -4.02 -2.97 1.25
CA LEU A 132 -2.92 -2.09 0.88
C LEU A 132 -2.05 -1.82 2.11
N ASP A 133 -0.75 -2.10 2.00
CA ASP A 133 0.24 -1.60 2.94
C ASP A 133 0.51 -0.11 2.69
N ILE A 134 0.71 0.62 3.77
CA ILE A 134 1.02 2.04 3.80
C ILE A 134 2.36 2.21 4.52
N ASP A 135 3.33 2.70 3.77
CA ASP A 135 4.66 2.98 4.28
C ASP A 135 4.96 4.48 4.13
N PRO A 136 5.75 5.08 5.03
CA PRO A 136 6.28 6.41 4.79
C PRO A 136 7.15 6.39 3.51
N PHE A 137 7.09 7.46 2.73
CA PHE A 137 7.99 7.61 1.59
C PHE A 137 9.37 8.03 2.09
N LEU A 138 10.38 7.18 1.90
CA LEU A 138 11.74 7.41 2.42
C LEU A 138 12.69 7.76 1.28
N ARG A 139 13.13 9.02 1.19
CA ARG A 139 14.08 9.48 0.16
C ARG A 139 15.48 8.95 0.38
N GLU A 140 16.22 8.77 -0.72
CA GLU A 140 17.68 8.60 -0.67
C GLU A 140 18.30 9.79 0.08
N ASN A 141 19.20 9.50 1.00
CA ASN A 141 19.87 10.49 1.84
C ASN A 141 18.94 11.32 2.74
N GLU A 142 17.81 10.75 3.20
CA GLU A 142 17.00 11.36 4.27
C GLU A 142 17.89 11.73 5.46
N PRO A 143 17.89 12.98 5.95
CA PRO A 143 18.70 13.37 7.08
C PRO A 143 18.11 12.81 8.38
N CYS A 144 19.00 12.36 9.26
CA CYS A 144 18.67 12.02 10.63
C CYS A 144 18.13 13.25 11.35
N ALA A 145 17.00 13.11 12.04
CA ALA A 145 16.33 14.20 12.73
C ALA A 145 17.12 14.84 13.91
N PHE A 146 18.31 14.34 14.23
CA PHE A 146 19.10 14.77 15.38
C PHE A 146 20.51 15.22 15.04
N CYS A 147 21.19 14.53 14.12
CA CYS A 147 22.58 14.85 13.75
C CYS A 147 22.74 15.17 12.26
N SER A 148 21.66 15.15 11.47
CA SER A 148 21.66 15.44 10.03
C SER A 148 22.52 14.53 9.16
N SER A 149 23.13 13.47 9.71
CA SER A 149 23.75 12.41 8.89
C SER A 149 22.69 11.63 8.14
N VAL A 150 23.06 10.83 7.13
CA VAL A 150 22.10 9.96 6.44
C VAL A 150 21.41 9.00 7.41
N ALA A 151 20.09 8.91 7.30
CA ALA A 151 19.25 8.03 8.09
C ALA A 151 19.00 6.69 7.38
N ASP A 152 19.05 5.60 8.15
CA ASP A 152 18.78 4.24 7.67
C ASP A 152 17.45 3.69 8.20
N LEU A 153 16.94 4.30 9.28
CA LEU A 153 15.83 3.80 10.08
C LEU A 153 14.77 4.89 10.19
N PHE A 154 13.50 4.50 10.13
CA PHE A 154 12.36 5.37 10.34
C PHE A 154 11.49 4.83 11.48
N CYS A 155 11.16 5.66 12.46
CA CYS A 155 10.25 5.26 13.53
C CYS A 155 8.80 5.44 13.09
N ARG A 156 8.00 4.37 13.01
CA ARG A 156 6.57 4.46 12.65
C ARG A 156 5.66 4.88 13.80
N ASN A 157 6.17 4.93 15.03
CA ASN A 157 5.35 5.33 16.16
C ASN A 157 4.88 6.78 15.98
N PHE A 158 3.59 7.01 16.19
CA PHE A 158 2.92 8.31 16.02
C PHE A 158 3.59 9.45 16.79
N HIS A 159 4.22 9.17 17.94
CA HIS A 159 4.93 10.17 18.74
C HIS A 159 6.36 10.48 18.25
N CYS A 160 6.92 9.66 17.36
CA CYS A 160 8.26 9.87 16.79
C CYS A 160 8.23 10.32 15.34
N LEU A 161 7.65 9.51 14.44
CA LEU A 161 7.51 9.73 12.98
C LEU A 161 8.68 10.46 12.33
N ARG A 162 9.90 9.97 12.58
CA ARG A 162 11.16 10.61 12.17
C ARG A 162 12.17 9.58 11.67
N SER A 163 13.10 10.05 10.85
CA SER A 163 14.24 9.31 10.36
C SER A 163 15.44 9.43 11.31
N TYR A 164 16.15 8.33 11.52
CA TYR A 164 17.28 8.21 12.43
C TYR A 164 18.43 7.46 11.76
N CYS A 165 19.66 7.92 11.98
CA CYS A 165 20.84 7.06 11.78
C CYS A 165 20.90 5.99 12.89
N LYS A 166 21.66 4.92 12.67
CA LYS A 166 21.77 3.81 13.63
C LYS A 166 22.17 4.27 15.04
N GLN A 167 23.12 5.20 15.14
CA GLN A 167 23.57 5.71 16.44
C GLN A 167 22.47 6.51 17.15
N CYS A 168 21.81 7.42 16.44
CA CYS A 168 20.72 8.21 17.02
C CYS A 168 19.52 7.34 17.38
N TRP A 169 19.27 6.25 16.65
CA TRP A 169 18.25 5.29 17.00
C TRP A 169 18.53 4.67 18.37
N VAL A 170 19.71 4.09 18.59
CA VAL A 170 20.08 3.47 19.88
C VAL A 170 20.02 4.50 21.02
N ASN A 171 20.52 5.72 20.79
CA ASN A 171 20.53 6.75 21.82
C ASN A 171 19.12 7.23 22.22
N ARG A 172 18.18 7.26 21.28
CA ARG A 172 16.82 7.78 21.50
C ARG A 172 15.79 6.69 21.82
N HIS A 173 15.93 5.51 21.24
CA HIS A 173 15.03 4.36 21.39
C HIS A 173 15.63 3.23 22.23
N GLY A 174 16.81 3.41 22.85
CA GLY A 174 17.30 2.50 23.89
C GLY A 174 16.61 2.73 25.24
N PRO A 175 16.50 3.99 25.71
CA PRO A 175 15.83 4.29 26.97
C PRO A 175 14.29 4.26 26.87
N LYS A 176 13.63 3.91 27.99
CA LYS A 176 12.18 4.13 28.13
C LYS A 176 11.86 5.63 28.12
N PRO A 177 10.70 6.05 27.57
CA PRO A 177 9.56 5.23 27.13
C PRO A 177 9.66 4.71 25.68
N LEU A 178 10.69 5.09 24.93
CA LEU A 178 10.78 4.83 23.48
C LEU A 178 11.35 3.45 23.14
N ALA A 179 11.72 2.66 24.15
CA ALA A 179 12.34 1.34 24.02
C ALA A 179 11.53 0.32 23.21
N ASP A 180 10.20 0.42 23.23
CA ASP A 180 9.31 -0.54 22.56
C ASP A 180 9.03 -0.16 21.09
N HIS A 181 9.55 0.99 20.63
CA HIS A 181 9.36 1.43 19.25
C HIS A 181 10.13 0.55 18.29
N GLN A 182 9.53 0.30 17.12
CA GLN A 182 10.12 -0.54 16.08
C GLN A 182 10.66 0.30 14.92
N PRO A 183 11.89 0.05 14.47
CA PRO A 183 12.43 0.72 13.29
C PRO A 183 11.84 0.10 12.03
N ALA A 184 11.51 0.95 11.07
CA ALA A 184 11.26 0.55 9.70
C ALA A 184 12.47 0.93 8.85
N THR A 185 12.87 0.02 7.97
CA THR A 185 13.84 0.34 6.91
C THR A 185 13.08 0.74 5.66
N ARG A 186 13.80 1.32 4.70
CA ARG A 186 13.31 1.43 3.34
C ARG A 186 13.08 0.02 2.79
N ARG A 187 11.83 -0.45 2.78
CA ARG A 187 11.43 -1.53 1.88
C ARG A 187 11.70 -1.04 0.47
N GLN A 188 12.20 -1.88 -0.43
CA GLN A 188 12.57 -1.52 -1.80
C GLN A 188 11.38 -0.85 -2.53
N GLN A 189 11.25 0.47 -2.34
CA GLN A 189 10.41 1.38 -3.11
C GLN A 189 11.17 1.66 -4.40
N THR A 190 11.47 0.59 -5.15
CA THR A 190 12.23 0.67 -6.40
C THR A 190 11.31 1.15 -7.51
N PHE A 191 11.73 2.24 -8.15
CA PHE A 191 11.13 2.79 -9.37
C PHE A 191 11.68 2.08 -10.61
#